data_AF-A0A8H5WI93-F1
#
_entry.id   AF-A0A8H5WI93-F1
#
_cell.length_a   1.000
_cell.length_b   1.000
_cell.length_c   1.000
_cell.angle_alpha   90.00
_cell.angle_beta   90.00
_cell.angle_gamma   90.00
#
_symmetry.space_group_name_H-M   'P 1'
#
loop_
_entity.id
_entity.type
_entity.pdbx_description
1 polymer ?
#
loop_
_entity_poly.entity_id
_entity_poly.type
_entity_poly.pdbx_seq_one_letter_code
_entity_poly.pdbx_strand_id
1 'polypeptide(L)'
;MFQQYLANKRYITREVIAAEFDDDLMQDAMAVVLFRCPQDSIVQSSHKRDPQPVGDLLKLWPKSKLPNPLKDGDDDMLSQVDKLHTQLLILIEDYVTKATASFPPQEYICLPPIQSSLAGGHLAFRGIKGSSRFNSARLTSLERRRFVKAFLEYEILCQTCRLDISFNSLEQSIITQTEREAISCVQQYFGSLYGAIFAQCNDDWLPGTSTGALPESKLLHPDNFWFEADAYAPDQKDLDIGSIVDNFLGNDYAGTFSTFGLDHLKDFLRYDMARSNEREALRLKVQQFCDSDYGPLAVDVYVKLSFTIDRIEDHGPESFMYEQVSVDMSSKLRRNVCQQRAWVFFDNDRFYPEDSTERPNFPSEAFLQNEVSKQAENRIRFYGLKQMRSLQRRSGEKKVVDNI
;
A
#
# COMPACT_ATOMS: atom_id res chain seq x y z
N MET A 1 27.69 26.62 -17.14
CA MET A 1 26.79 26.59 -15.97
C MET A 1 25.68 25.54 -16.12
N PHE A 2 24.69 25.70 -17.00
CA PHE A 2 23.58 24.74 -17.13
C PHE A 2 24.00 23.33 -17.57
N GLN A 3 24.83 23.20 -18.61
CA GLN A 3 25.34 21.90 -19.07
C GLN A 3 26.17 21.17 -18.00
N GLN A 4 26.95 21.91 -17.23
CA GLN A 4 27.74 21.37 -16.12
C GLN A 4 26.83 20.91 -14.96
N TYR A 5 25.76 21.64 -14.66
CA TYR A 5 24.72 21.20 -13.73
C TYR A 5 24.06 19.90 -14.18
N LEU A 6 23.66 19.80 -15.45
CA LEU A 6 23.04 18.58 -15.99
C LEU A 6 24.00 17.39 -15.94
N ALA A 7 25.27 17.58 -16.30
CA ALA A 7 26.30 16.54 -16.23
C ALA A 7 26.52 16.07 -14.78
N ASN A 8 26.62 17.00 -13.83
CA ASN A 8 26.77 16.66 -12.41
C ASN A 8 25.54 15.95 -11.85
N LYS A 9 24.33 16.40 -12.22
CA LYS A 9 23.08 15.74 -11.81
C LYS A 9 23.04 14.30 -12.30
N ARG A 10 23.35 14.06 -13.58
CA ARG A 10 23.39 12.70 -14.15
C ARG A 10 24.40 11.81 -13.44
N TYR A 11 25.59 12.33 -13.20
CA TYR A 11 26.63 11.61 -12.47
C TYR A 11 26.16 11.22 -11.07
N ILE A 12 25.61 12.17 -10.30
CA ILE A 12 25.11 11.91 -8.94
C ILE A 12 23.98 10.88 -8.96
N THR A 13 22.99 11.02 -9.86
CA THR A 13 21.89 10.05 -9.97
C THR A 13 22.43 8.64 -10.26
N ARG A 14 23.41 8.51 -11.16
CA ARG A 14 24.02 7.23 -11.50
C ARG A 14 24.70 6.58 -10.28
N GLU A 15 25.47 7.35 -9.51
CA GLU A 15 26.14 6.85 -8.31
C GLU A 15 25.15 6.46 -7.21
N VAL A 16 24.09 7.26 -7.00
CA VAL A 16 23.06 6.94 -6.01
C VAL A 16 22.34 5.64 -6.37
N ILE A 17 21.94 5.47 -7.64
CA ILE A 17 21.27 4.25 -8.08
C ILE A 17 22.22 3.05 -8.02
N ALA A 18 23.49 3.21 -8.42
CA ALA A 18 24.48 2.14 -8.35
C ALA A 18 24.80 1.70 -6.91
N ALA A 19 24.69 2.59 -5.92
CA ALA A 19 24.90 2.26 -4.52
C ALA A 19 23.72 1.47 -3.91
N GLU A 20 22.50 1.73 -4.39
CA GLU A 20 21.26 1.15 -3.85
C GLU A 20 20.84 -0.15 -4.55
N PHE A 21 21.05 -0.24 -5.87
CA PHE A 21 20.63 -1.37 -6.70
C PHE A 21 21.81 -2.27 -7.02
N ASP A 22 21.79 -3.49 -6.49
CA ASP A 22 22.62 -4.57 -7.03
C ASP A 22 22.06 -5.06 -8.38
N ASP A 23 22.77 -5.99 -9.01
CA ASP A 23 22.40 -6.48 -10.33
C ASP A 23 21.00 -7.12 -10.34
N ASP A 24 20.59 -7.78 -9.25
CA ASP A 24 19.29 -8.44 -9.14
C ASP A 24 18.16 -7.41 -8.97
N LEU A 25 18.31 -6.46 -8.03
CA LEU A 25 17.33 -5.39 -7.86
C LEU A 25 17.20 -4.50 -9.10
N MET A 26 18.28 -4.32 -9.85
CA MET A 26 18.21 -3.62 -11.13
C MET A 26 17.34 -4.38 -12.12
N GLN A 27 17.40 -5.71 -12.18
CA GLN A 27 16.51 -6.49 -13.04
C GLN A 27 15.04 -6.34 -12.61
N ASP A 28 14.75 -6.36 -11.32
CA ASP A 28 13.38 -6.18 -10.82
C ASP A 28 12.85 -4.77 -11.08
N ALA A 29 13.68 -3.75 -10.88
CA ALA A 29 13.33 -2.36 -11.21
C ALA A 29 13.04 -2.20 -12.71
N MET A 30 13.85 -2.84 -13.55
CA MET A 30 13.66 -2.82 -15.00
C MET A 30 12.42 -3.61 -15.42
N ALA A 31 12.11 -4.72 -14.76
CA ALA A 31 10.86 -5.45 -14.97
C ALA A 31 9.67 -4.52 -14.69
N VAL A 32 9.64 -3.86 -13.53
CA VAL A 32 8.59 -2.88 -13.19
C VAL A 32 8.48 -1.76 -14.21
N VAL A 33 9.60 -1.19 -14.66
CA VAL A 33 9.62 -0.09 -15.64
C VAL A 33 9.11 -0.53 -17.01
N LEU A 34 9.49 -1.72 -17.47
CA LEU A 34 9.20 -2.23 -18.81
C LEU A 34 7.83 -2.89 -18.92
N PHE A 35 7.34 -3.52 -17.86
CA PHE A 35 6.02 -4.17 -17.84
C PHE A 35 4.86 -3.18 -17.61
N ARG A 36 5.15 -1.89 -17.38
CA ARG A 36 4.11 -0.86 -17.26
C ARG A 36 3.16 -0.91 -18.46
N CYS A 37 1.91 -1.25 -18.19
CA CYS A 37 0.86 -1.22 -19.19
C CYS A 37 0.50 0.26 -19.47
N PRO A 38 0.60 0.75 -20.73
CA PRO A 38 0.16 2.10 -21.04
C PRO A 38 -1.37 2.16 -20.94
N GLN A 39 -1.90 2.70 -19.86
CA GLN A 39 -3.33 2.94 -19.72
C GLN A 39 -3.84 4.13 -20.56
N ASP A 40 -2.94 4.89 -21.19
CA ASP A 40 -3.26 6.13 -21.93
C ASP A 40 -3.15 6.02 -23.47
N SER A 41 -3.34 4.85 -24.07
CA SER A 41 -3.44 4.74 -25.55
C SER A 41 -4.83 5.11 -26.10
N ILE A 42 -5.50 6.09 -25.49
CA ILE A 42 -6.64 6.81 -26.13
C ILE A 42 -6.29 8.27 -26.46
N VAL A 43 -5.26 8.90 -25.88
CA VAL A 43 -4.92 10.29 -26.25
C VAL A 43 -3.41 10.55 -26.32
N GLN A 44 -2.92 10.50 -27.56
CA GLN A 44 -1.77 11.24 -28.12
C GLN A 44 -0.43 11.21 -27.35
N SER A 45 0.52 10.40 -27.83
CA SER A 45 1.86 10.91 -28.12
C SER A 45 2.51 10.15 -29.29
N SER A 46 3.03 10.91 -30.24
CA SER A 46 3.54 10.48 -31.54
C SER A 46 5.01 10.06 -31.49
N HIS A 47 5.38 9.18 -30.57
CA HIS A 47 6.65 8.47 -30.62
C HIS A 47 6.37 6.97 -30.51
N LYS A 48 6.34 6.33 -31.69
CA LYS A 48 6.28 4.87 -31.85
C LYS A 48 7.48 4.24 -31.14
N ARG A 49 7.31 3.89 -29.87
CA ARG A 49 8.08 2.80 -29.27
C ARG A 49 7.36 1.55 -29.73
N ASP A 50 8.00 0.74 -30.58
CA ASP A 50 7.46 -0.57 -30.94
C ASP A 50 7.15 -1.30 -29.63
N PRO A 51 5.90 -1.74 -29.40
CA PRO A 51 5.62 -2.57 -28.25
C PRO A 51 6.34 -3.90 -28.49
N GLN A 52 7.55 -4.05 -27.96
CA GLN A 52 8.06 -5.39 -27.70
C GLN A 52 6.96 -6.09 -26.90
N PRO A 53 6.39 -7.20 -27.42
CA PRO A 53 5.28 -7.83 -26.75
C PRO A 53 5.77 -8.19 -25.36
N VAL A 54 5.06 -7.74 -24.32
CA VAL A 54 5.42 -7.92 -22.91
C VAL A 54 5.81 -9.38 -22.63
N GLY A 55 5.22 -10.33 -23.37
CA GLY A 55 5.56 -11.76 -23.39
C GLY A 55 7.04 -12.12 -23.65
N ASP A 56 7.77 -11.36 -24.48
CA ASP A 56 9.19 -11.62 -24.73
C ASP A 56 10.07 -11.07 -23.60
N LEU A 57 9.71 -9.91 -23.04
CA LEU A 57 10.39 -9.33 -21.87
C LEU A 57 10.24 -10.23 -20.64
N LEU A 58 9.07 -10.87 -20.48
CA LEU A 58 8.81 -11.83 -19.40
C LEU A 58 9.68 -13.08 -19.48
N LYS A 59 10.14 -13.48 -20.66
CA LYS A 59 11.10 -14.60 -20.81
C LYS A 59 12.54 -14.18 -20.52
N LEU A 60 12.83 -12.88 -20.58
CA LEU A 60 14.17 -12.31 -20.35
C LEU A 60 14.41 -12.00 -18.88
N TRP A 61 13.36 -11.61 -18.14
CA TRP A 61 13.47 -11.26 -16.72
C TRP A 61 14.01 -12.40 -15.83
N PRO A 62 13.48 -13.64 -15.86
CA PRO A 62 14.03 -14.75 -15.06
C PRO A 62 15.47 -15.13 -15.42
N LYS A 63 15.95 -14.68 -16.58
CA LYS A 63 17.31 -14.96 -17.08
C LYS A 63 18.28 -13.83 -16.74
N SER A 64 17.83 -12.80 -16.03
CA SER A 64 18.58 -11.57 -15.74
C SER A 64 19.13 -10.91 -17.01
N LYS A 65 18.30 -10.87 -18.07
CA LYS A 65 18.66 -10.35 -19.41
C LYS A 65 17.90 -9.10 -19.80
N LEU A 66 17.22 -8.43 -18.86
CA LEU A 66 16.68 -7.11 -19.12
C LEU A 66 17.82 -6.08 -19.26
N PRO A 67 17.60 -4.98 -20.01
CA PRO A 67 18.57 -3.91 -20.16
C PRO A 67 19.04 -3.38 -18.80
N ASN A 68 20.29 -2.97 -18.70
CA ASN A 68 20.84 -2.37 -17.49
C ASN A 68 21.32 -0.94 -17.81
N PRO A 69 20.58 0.10 -17.41
CA PRO A 69 20.95 1.49 -17.74
C PRO A 69 22.31 1.93 -17.17
N LEU A 70 22.78 1.29 -16.09
CA LEU A 70 24.11 1.53 -15.51
C LEU A 70 25.24 0.93 -16.35
N LYS A 71 24.97 -0.11 -17.14
CA LYS A 71 25.95 -0.75 -18.04
C LYS A 71 25.83 -0.23 -19.48
N ASP A 72 24.60 -0.03 -19.94
CA ASP A 72 24.27 0.30 -21.34
C ASP A 72 24.37 1.79 -21.65
N GLY A 73 24.45 2.65 -20.64
CA GLY A 73 24.52 4.11 -20.81
C GLY A 73 23.21 4.74 -21.27
N ASP A 74 22.08 4.06 -21.06
CA ASP A 74 20.74 4.57 -21.36
C ASP A 74 20.26 5.54 -20.26
N ASP A 75 20.49 6.84 -20.49
CA ASP A 75 20.10 7.92 -19.58
C ASP A 75 18.57 8.01 -19.38
N ASP A 76 17.76 7.63 -20.37
CA ASP A 76 16.30 7.71 -20.31
C ASP A 76 15.72 6.59 -19.44
N MET A 77 16.24 5.37 -19.58
CA MET A 77 15.92 4.26 -18.67
C MET A 77 16.42 4.53 -17.26
N LEU A 78 17.64 5.08 -17.11
CA LEU A 78 18.16 5.48 -15.80
C LEU A 78 17.25 6.48 -15.11
N SER A 79 16.74 7.48 -15.84
CA SER A 79 15.79 8.45 -15.29
C SER A 79 14.45 7.82 -14.88
N GLN A 80 14.01 6.75 -15.55
CA GLN A 80 12.80 6.03 -15.18
C GLN A 80 12.99 5.19 -13.91
N VAL A 81 14.16 4.56 -13.77
CA VAL A 81 14.55 3.85 -12.54
C VAL A 81 14.68 4.82 -11.37
N ASP A 82 15.34 5.97 -11.57
CA ASP A 82 15.44 7.03 -10.54
C ASP A 82 14.07 7.54 -10.08
N LYS A 83 13.15 7.76 -11.03
CA LYS A 83 11.77 8.16 -10.74
C LYS A 83 11.01 7.07 -9.97
N LEU A 84 11.20 5.80 -10.32
CA LEU A 84 10.62 4.67 -9.59
C LEU A 84 11.18 4.60 -8.18
N HIS A 85 12.51 4.61 -8.03
CA HIS A 85 13.21 4.58 -6.75
C HIS A 85 12.74 5.72 -5.82
N THR A 86 12.67 6.95 -6.32
CA THR A 86 12.16 8.10 -5.55
C THR A 86 10.72 7.88 -5.06
N GLN A 87 9.86 7.27 -5.89
CA GLN A 87 8.48 6.97 -5.51
C GLN A 87 8.40 5.87 -4.44
N LEU A 88 9.20 4.81 -4.60
CA LEU A 88 9.28 3.76 -3.60
C LEU A 88 9.77 4.33 -2.27
N LEU A 89 10.80 5.17 -2.26
CA LEU A 89 11.29 5.81 -1.03
C LEU A 89 10.21 6.64 -0.32
N ILE A 90 9.41 7.42 -1.06
CA ILE A 90 8.29 8.18 -0.45
C ILE A 90 7.32 7.24 0.27
N LEU A 91 6.97 6.11 -0.36
CA LEU A 91 6.04 5.14 0.21
C LEU A 91 6.66 4.34 1.35
N ILE A 92 7.94 3.98 1.27
CA ILE A 92 8.68 3.30 2.33
C ILE A 92 8.78 4.20 3.56
N GLU A 93 9.15 5.47 3.37
CA GLU A 93 9.23 6.45 4.44
C GLU A 93 7.87 6.66 5.13
N ASP A 94 6.79 6.73 4.36
CA ASP A 94 5.42 6.78 4.89
C ASP A 94 5.07 5.51 5.69
N TYR A 95 5.37 4.33 5.14
CA TYR A 95 5.11 3.06 5.79
C TYR A 95 5.87 2.93 7.12
N VAL A 96 7.17 3.24 7.12
CA VAL A 96 7.98 3.23 8.35
C VAL A 96 7.42 4.20 9.38
N THR A 97 7.02 5.42 8.96
CA THR A 97 6.40 6.41 9.86
C THR A 97 5.17 5.83 10.57
N LYS A 98 4.30 5.15 9.83
CA LYS A 98 3.08 4.53 10.35
C LYS A 98 3.37 3.31 11.24
N ALA A 99 4.30 2.47 10.81
CA ALA A 99 4.67 1.23 11.48
C ALA A 99 5.30 1.47 12.85
N THR A 100 6.13 2.51 12.97
CA THR A 100 6.88 2.85 14.19
C THR A 100 6.15 3.87 15.06
N ALA A 101 4.92 4.23 14.72
CA ALA A 101 4.14 5.17 15.50
C ALA A 101 3.73 4.58 16.86
N SER A 102 3.65 5.42 17.89
CA SER A 102 3.07 5.04 19.19
C SER A 102 1.58 4.69 19.08
N PHE A 103 0.90 5.20 18.05
CA PHE A 103 -0.49 4.90 17.76
C PHE A 103 -0.72 4.73 16.25
N PRO A 104 -0.39 3.54 15.69
CA PRO A 104 -0.42 3.31 14.24
C PRO A 104 -1.74 3.65 13.57
N PRO A 105 -2.92 3.28 14.10
CA PRO A 105 -4.16 3.52 13.35
C PRO A 105 -4.43 4.97 12.98
N GLN A 106 -3.96 5.90 13.82
CA GLN A 106 -4.05 7.34 13.56
C GLN A 106 -3.08 7.80 12.47
N GLU A 107 -1.89 7.22 12.39
CA GLU A 107 -0.95 7.53 11.31
C GLU A 107 -1.40 6.87 10.00
N TYR A 108 -1.95 5.65 10.07
CA TYR A 108 -2.44 4.90 8.92
C TYR A 108 -3.58 5.59 8.18
N ILE A 109 -4.39 6.40 8.87
CA ILE A 109 -5.46 7.20 8.24
C ILE A 109 -4.94 8.40 7.44
N CYS A 110 -3.68 8.78 7.68
CA CYS A 110 -3.03 9.87 6.97
C CYS A 110 -2.39 9.37 5.66
N LEU A 111 -2.34 10.23 4.66
CA LEU A 111 -1.80 9.92 3.33
C LEU A 111 -0.47 10.63 3.08
N PRO A 112 0.44 10.01 2.31
CA PRO A 112 1.68 10.64 1.90
C PRO A 112 1.41 11.73 0.85
N PRO A 113 2.07 12.91 0.93
CA PRO A 113 1.92 13.95 -0.08
C PRO A 113 2.74 13.61 -1.32
N ILE A 114 2.15 12.89 -2.28
CA ILE A 114 2.81 12.51 -3.53
C ILE A 114 2.96 13.70 -4.50
N GLN A 115 2.08 14.70 -4.43
CA GLN A 115 2.03 15.80 -5.39
C GLN A 115 2.98 16.96 -5.10
N SER A 116 3.43 17.12 -3.87
CA SER A 116 4.03 18.38 -3.44
C SER A 116 5.45 18.13 -2.96
N SER A 117 6.41 18.36 -3.87
CA SER A 117 7.82 18.59 -3.52
C SER A 117 8.01 19.77 -2.54
N LEU A 118 6.96 20.57 -2.33
CA LEU A 118 6.89 21.72 -1.42
C LEU A 118 6.19 21.41 -0.09
N ALA A 119 5.40 20.34 0.03
CA ALA A 119 4.77 19.95 1.28
C ALA A 119 5.80 19.17 2.09
N GLY A 120 6.60 19.93 2.84
CA GLY A 120 7.69 19.43 3.68
C GLY A 120 7.27 18.15 4.39
N GLY A 121 8.06 17.09 4.22
CA GLY A 121 7.70 15.69 4.44
C GLY A 121 6.93 15.42 5.72
N HIS A 122 5.62 15.60 5.68
CA HIS A 122 4.67 15.25 6.74
C HIS A 122 3.53 14.48 6.08
N LEU A 123 2.97 13.53 6.82
CA LEU A 123 1.71 12.87 6.46
C LEU A 123 0.57 13.88 6.60
N ALA A 124 -0.53 13.67 5.87
CA ALA A 124 -1.66 14.58 5.95
C ALA A 124 -3.02 13.86 6.00
N PHE A 125 -3.92 14.43 6.80
CA PHE A 125 -5.32 14.06 6.84
C PHE A 125 -6.17 15.27 6.42
N ARG A 126 -6.84 15.19 5.27
CA ARG A 126 -7.64 16.29 4.69
C ARG A 126 -6.89 17.64 4.66
N GLY A 127 -5.61 17.60 4.30
CA GLY A 127 -4.74 18.79 4.24
C GLY A 127 -4.16 19.26 5.57
N ILE A 128 -4.57 18.68 6.70
CA ILE A 128 -3.98 18.95 8.02
C ILE A 128 -2.69 18.14 8.14
N LYS A 129 -1.58 18.81 8.45
CA LYS A 129 -0.28 18.16 8.65
C LYS A 129 -0.30 17.31 9.93
N GLY A 130 0.02 16.04 9.78
CA GLY A 130 0.26 15.09 10.87
C GLY A 130 1.77 14.93 11.13
N SER A 131 2.20 13.69 11.38
CA SER A 131 3.58 13.38 11.71
C SER A 131 4.56 13.67 10.57
N SER A 132 5.78 14.08 10.94
CA SER A 132 6.89 14.19 9.99
C SER A 132 7.24 12.81 9.45
N ARG A 133 7.40 12.70 8.14
CA ARG A 133 7.79 11.47 7.47
C ARG A 133 9.18 11.06 7.90
N PHE A 134 9.35 9.77 8.11
CA PHE A 134 10.62 9.14 8.43
C PHE A 134 11.67 9.47 7.36
N ASN A 135 12.92 9.69 7.79
CA ASN A 135 14.03 9.90 6.88
C ASN A 135 14.71 8.55 6.60
N SER A 136 14.58 8.06 5.36
CA SER A 136 15.14 6.77 4.92
C SER A 136 16.64 6.61 5.14
N ALA A 137 17.40 7.71 5.29
CA ALA A 137 18.82 7.67 5.65
C ALA A 137 19.11 7.09 7.05
N ARG A 138 18.09 6.93 7.90
CA ARG A 138 18.21 6.29 9.22
C ARG A 138 18.14 4.76 9.15
N LEU A 139 17.64 4.20 8.05
CA LEU A 139 17.64 2.74 7.81
C LEU A 139 19.06 2.26 7.52
N THR A 140 19.38 1.03 7.93
CA THR A 140 20.59 0.36 7.43
C THR A 140 20.47 0.15 5.92
N SER A 141 21.59 -0.04 5.22
CA SER A 141 21.56 -0.38 3.79
C SER A 141 20.79 -1.67 3.52
N LEU A 142 20.90 -2.65 4.43
CA LEU A 142 20.18 -3.92 4.34
C LEU A 142 18.66 -3.74 4.52
N GLU A 143 18.21 -3.01 5.54
CA GLU A 143 16.78 -2.77 5.75
C GLU A 143 16.15 -2.03 4.56
N ARG A 144 16.82 -0.97 4.08
CA ARG A 144 16.35 -0.22 2.91
C ARG A 144 16.28 -1.11 1.67
N ARG A 145 17.27 -1.99 1.48
CA ARG A 145 17.26 -2.97 0.40
C ARG A 145 16.08 -3.93 0.50
N ARG A 146 15.77 -4.47 1.69
CA ARG A 146 14.60 -5.35 1.91
C ARG A 146 13.29 -4.64 1.55
N PHE A 147 13.14 -3.38 1.96
CA PHE A 147 11.98 -2.59 1.58
C PHE A 147 11.88 -2.41 0.06
N VAL A 148 12.95 -1.94 -0.59
CA VAL A 148 12.95 -1.74 -2.05
C VAL A 148 12.63 -3.04 -2.79
N LYS A 149 13.27 -4.14 -2.40
CA LYS A 149 13.02 -5.48 -2.94
C LYS A 149 11.55 -5.87 -2.86
N ALA A 150 10.97 -5.84 -1.67
CA ALA A 150 9.59 -6.27 -1.46
C ALA A 150 8.58 -5.41 -2.22
N PHE A 151 8.83 -4.09 -2.33
CA PHE A 151 7.97 -3.20 -3.13
C PHE A 151 8.06 -3.49 -4.63
N LEU A 152 9.26 -3.81 -5.14
CA LEU A 152 9.45 -4.19 -6.54
C LEU A 152 8.79 -5.53 -6.85
N GLU A 153 9.04 -6.55 -6.03
CA GLU A 153 8.44 -7.88 -6.18
C GLU A 153 6.91 -7.80 -6.12
N TYR A 154 6.36 -7.04 -5.18
CA TYR A 154 4.92 -6.80 -5.10
C TYR A 154 4.35 -6.12 -6.36
N GLU A 155 5.05 -5.13 -6.90
CA GLU A 155 4.60 -4.45 -8.12
C GLU A 155 4.65 -5.38 -9.34
N ILE A 156 5.69 -6.21 -9.47
CA ILE A 156 5.78 -7.22 -10.53
C ILE A 156 4.64 -8.25 -10.39
N LEU A 157 4.30 -8.66 -9.15
CA LEU A 157 3.14 -9.52 -8.89
C LEU A 157 1.83 -8.87 -9.35
N CYS A 158 1.61 -7.60 -9.02
CA CYS A 158 0.42 -6.86 -9.49
C CYS A 158 0.36 -6.80 -11.02
N GLN A 159 1.49 -6.55 -11.68
CA GLN A 159 1.58 -6.45 -13.14
C GLN A 159 1.37 -7.80 -13.85
N THR A 160 1.99 -8.87 -13.35
CA THR A 160 1.84 -10.22 -13.92
C THR A 160 0.42 -10.75 -13.80
N CYS A 161 -0.25 -10.49 -12.68
CA CYS A 161 -1.63 -10.89 -12.49
C CYS A 161 -2.60 -10.16 -13.44
N ARG A 162 -2.37 -8.88 -13.72
CA ARG A 162 -3.15 -8.10 -14.71
C ARG A 162 -3.03 -8.61 -16.13
N LEU A 163 -1.87 -9.15 -16.47
CA LEU A 163 -1.58 -9.70 -17.79
C LEU A 163 -2.08 -11.15 -17.93
N ASP A 164 -2.79 -11.67 -16.92
CA ASP A 164 -3.25 -13.07 -16.81
C ASP A 164 -2.13 -14.09 -17.06
N ILE A 165 -0.93 -13.77 -16.59
CA ILE A 165 0.21 -14.66 -16.70
C ILE A 165 0.25 -15.54 -15.47
N SER A 166 0.32 -16.84 -15.68
CA SER A 166 0.59 -17.78 -14.59
C SER A 166 1.98 -17.52 -14.03
N PHE A 167 2.08 -17.00 -12.80
CA PHE A 167 3.36 -16.81 -12.12
C PHE A 167 4.14 -18.13 -12.00
N ASN A 168 3.43 -19.27 -11.97
CA ASN A 168 4.01 -20.62 -12.00
C ASN A 168 4.79 -20.95 -13.28
N SER A 169 4.60 -20.19 -14.37
CA SER A 169 5.33 -20.35 -15.65
C SER A 169 6.63 -19.55 -15.72
N LEU A 170 6.87 -18.65 -14.75
CA LEU A 170 8.16 -18.01 -14.55
C LEU A 170 9.02 -19.02 -13.77
N GLU A 171 9.99 -19.63 -14.44
CA GLU A 171 10.93 -20.56 -13.81
C GLU A 171 11.67 -19.87 -12.65
N GLN A 172 11.30 -20.27 -11.43
CA GLN A 172 12.14 -20.39 -10.23
C GLN A 172 12.92 -19.15 -9.75
N SER A 173 12.29 -18.33 -8.92
CA SER A 173 12.92 -17.92 -7.66
C SER A 173 12.19 -18.66 -6.52
N ILE A 174 12.95 -19.37 -5.69
CA ILE A 174 12.42 -19.95 -4.45
C ILE A 174 12.19 -18.75 -3.53
N ILE A 175 10.95 -18.24 -3.48
CA ILE A 175 10.58 -17.16 -2.57
C ILE A 175 10.62 -17.74 -1.15
N THR A 176 11.53 -17.23 -0.33
CA THR A 176 11.62 -17.61 1.08
C THR A 176 10.36 -17.19 1.83
N GLN A 177 10.07 -17.84 2.97
CA GLN A 177 8.94 -17.45 3.82
C GLN A 177 9.02 -15.97 4.25
N THR A 178 10.23 -15.45 4.40
CA THR A 178 10.49 -14.07 4.81
C THR A 178 10.22 -13.07 3.69
N GLU A 179 10.65 -13.35 2.46
CA GLU A 179 10.35 -12.51 1.29
C GLU A 179 8.84 -12.45 1.04
N ARG A 180 8.15 -13.57 1.20
CA ARG A 180 6.69 -13.61 1.16
C ARG A 180 6.01 -12.75 2.20
N GLU A 181 6.47 -12.82 3.45
CA GLU A 181 5.89 -11.98 4.50
C GLU A 181 6.17 -10.51 4.21
N ALA A 182 7.35 -10.18 3.66
CA ALA A 182 7.67 -8.83 3.19
C ALA A 182 6.73 -8.37 2.07
N ILE A 183 6.43 -9.21 1.07
CA ILE A 183 5.44 -8.91 0.02
C ILE A 183 4.05 -8.70 0.64
N SER A 184 3.65 -9.56 1.57
CA SER A 184 2.35 -9.48 2.26
C SER A 184 2.24 -8.19 3.09
N CYS A 185 3.33 -7.78 3.74
CA CYS A 185 3.44 -6.49 4.42
C CYS A 185 3.20 -5.31 3.46
N VAL A 186 3.79 -5.34 2.26
CA VAL A 186 3.57 -4.31 1.24
C VAL A 186 2.12 -4.29 0.77
N GLN A 187 1.53 -5.46 0.50
CA GLN A 187 0.11 -5.58 0.14
C GLN A 187 -0.80 -4.96 1.22
N GLN A 188 -0.57 -5.32 2.49
CA GLN A 188 -1.32 -4.80 3.63
C GLN A 188 -1.17 -3.28 3.75
N TYR A 189 0.04 -2.76 3.51
CA TYR A 189 0.28 -1.32 3.47
C TYR A 189 -0.47 -0.64 2.31
N PHE A 190 -0.45 -1.20 1.10
CA PHE A 190 -1.24 -0.67 -0.03
C PHE A 190 -2.74 -0.66 0.28
N GLY A 191 -3.27 -1.75 0.84
CA GLY A 191 -4.66 -1.82 1.31
C GLY A 191 -4.97 -0.74 2.34
N SER A 192 -4.05 -0.48 3.29
CA SER A 192 -4.23 0.60 4.27
C SER A 192 -4.28 2.00 3.65
N LEU A 193 -3.54 2.25 2.56
CA LEU A 193 -3.61 3.53 1.84
C LEU A 193 -4.98 3.72 1.17
N TYR A 194 -5.55 2.67 0.58
CA TYR A 194 -6.91 2.72 0.06
C TYR A 194 -7.95 2.90 1.17
N GLY A 195 -7.79 2.20 2.30
CA GLY A 195 -8.61 2.44 3.51
C GLY A 195 -8.57 3.90 3.96
N ALA A 196 -7.38 4.52 3.98
CA ALA A 196 -7.20 5.92 4.31
C ALA A 196 -7.83 6.86 3.27
N ILE A 197 -7.76 6.53 1.98
CA ILE A 197 -8.48 7.25 0.92
C ILE A 197 -9.99 7.20 1.19
N PHE A 198 -10.54 6.02 1.48
CA PHE A 198 -11.98 5.86 1.77
C PHE A 198 -12.38 6.67 3.02
N ALA A 199 -11.56 6.59 4.07
CA ALA A 199 -11.74 7.33 5.31
C ALA A 199 -11.75 8.85 5.09
N GLN A 200 -10.85 9.36 4.24
CA GLN A 200 -10.77 10.78 3.93
C GLN A 200 -11.92 11.26 3.04
N CYS A 201 -12.40 10.42 2.10
CA CYS A 201 -13.55 10.72 1.23
C CYS A 201 -14.90 10.68 1.96
N ASN A 202 -15.02 9.86 3.02
CA ASN A 202 -16.26 9.74 3.79
C ASN A 202 -16.34 10.82 4.89
N ASP A 203 -17.26 11.78 4.76
CA ASP A 203 -17.32 12.97 5.63
C ASP A 203 -17.69 12.71 7.10
N ASP A 204 -18.24 11.54 7.44
CA ASP A 204 -19.12 11.42 8.61
C ASP A 204 -18.51 10.87 9.91
N TRP A 205 -17.24 10.44 9.93
CA TRP A 205 -16.74 9.69 11.08
C TRP A 205 -15.46 10.21 11.74
N LEU A 206 -14.67 11.00 11.03
CA LEU A 206 -13.41 11.49 11.54
C LEU A 206 -13.58 12.93 11.98
N PRO A 207 -13.18 13.27 13.21
CA PRO A 207 -13.42 14.59 13.75
C PRO A 207 -12.78 15.63 12.83
N GLY A 208 -13.62 16.42 12.15
CA GLY A 208 -13.19 17.73 11.66
C GLY A 208 -12.81 18.54 12.89
N THR A 209 -11.54 18.57 13.26
CA THR A 209 -11.11 19.39 14.38
C THR A 209 -10.87 20.80 13.88
N SER A 210 -11.69 21.74 14.35
CA SER A 210 -11.41 23.18 14.35
C SER A 210 -10.18 23.55 15.20
N THR A 211 -9.29 22.60 15.52
CA THR A 211 -8.28 22.75 16.56
C THR A 211 -7.01 21.92 16.31
N GLY A 212 -6.52 21.85 15.07
CA GLY A 212 -5.11 21.56 14.75
C GLY A 212 -4.44 20.26 15.22
N ALA A 213 -5.12 19.42 16.00
CA ALA A 213 -4.65 18.14 16.51
C ALA A 213 -5.67 17.06 16.16
N LEU A 214 -5.16 15.91 15.71
CA LEU A 214 -5.94 14.73 15.40
C LEU A 214 -6.29 14.05 16.75
N PRO A 215 -7.57 13.96 17.17
CA PRO A 215 -7.93 13.53 18.52
C PRO A 215 -7.62 12.04 18.73
N GLU A 216 -6.72 11.75 19.67
CA GLU A 216 -6.33 10.41 20.12
C GLU A 216 -7.51 9.54 20.62
N SER A 217 -8.70 10.12 20.84
CA SER A 217 -9.77 9.53 21.65
C SER A 217 -11.03 9.05 20.90
N LYS A 218 -11.02 8.92 19.56
CA LYS A 218 -12.27 8.64 18.80
C LYS A 218 -12.28 7.40 17.91
N LEU A 219 -11.16 6.71 17.73
CA LEU A 219 -11.13 5.45 16.97
C LEU A 219 -11.59 4.27 17.85
N LEU A 220 -12.38 3.36 17.27
CA LEU A 220 -12.93 2.19 17.96
C LEU A 220 -12.27 0.90 17.46
N HIS A 221 -12.27 -0.10 18.33
CA HIS A 221 -12.00 -1.51 18.08
C HIS A 221 -12.24 -2.02 16.64
N PRO A 222 -11.25 -2.34 15.78
CA PRO A 222 -9.83 -2.66 16.00
C PRO A 222 -8.90 -1.47 15.80
N ASP A 223 -9.41 -0.32 15.36
CA ASP A 223 -8.65 0.90 15.04
C ASP A 223 -8.04 1.59 16.27
N ASN A 224 -8.14 0.98 17.46
CA ASN A 224 -7.34 1.37 18.62
C ASN A 224 -5.97 0.65 18.66
N PHE A 225 -5.75 -0.35 17.82
CA PHE A 225 -4.58 -1.21 17.85
C PHE A 225 -4.08 -1.59 16.46
N TRP A 226 -4.98 -1.81 15.50
CA TRP A 226 -4.71 -2.10 14.09
C TRP A 226 -5.70 -1.36 13.20
N PHE A 227 -5.24 -0.72 12.13
CA PHE A 227 -6.12 -0.01 11.19
C PHE A 227 -6.85 -0.99 10.27
N GLU A 228 -8.16 -1.14 10.44
CA GLU A 228 -9.05 -1.95 9.61
C GLU A 228 -9.50 -1.14 8.40
N ALA A 229 -8.76 -1.24 7.31
CA ALA A 229 -9.01 -0.49 6.07
C ALA A 229 -10.45 -0.65 5.55
N ASP A 230 -10.99 -1.87 5.59
CA ASP A 230 -12.35 -2.18 5.13
C ASP A 230 -13.46 -1.58 5.99
N ALA A 231 -13.17 -1.17 7.23
CA ALA A 231 -14.15 -0.47 8.08
C ALA A 231 -14.58 0.87 7.45
N TYR A 232 -13.74 1.43 6.59
CA TYR A 232 -13.93 2.71 5.91
C TYR A 232 -14.43 2.57 4.47
N ALA A 233 -14.52 1.35 3.93
CA ALA A 233 -14.98 1.11 2.57
C ALA A 233 -16.44 1.58 2.36
N PRO A 234 -16.84 1.91 1.11
CA PRO A 234 -18.22 2.29 0.78
C PRO A 234 -19.23 1.21 1.23
N ASP A 235 -20.40 1.62 1.73
CA ASP A 235 -21.41 0.67 2.22
C ASP A 235 -21.94 -0.21 1.05
N GLN A 236 -21.91 -1.52 1.26
CA GLN A 236 -22.28 -2.60 0.31
C GLN A 236 -23.74 -2.54 -0.21
N LYS A 237 -24.62 -1.70 0.38
CA LYS A 237 -26.04 -1.64 0.01
C LYS A 237 -26.35 -0.85 -1.27
N ASP A 238 -25.39 -0.08 -1.76
CA ASP A 238 -25.54 0.70 -3.00
C ASP A 238 -24.81 0.03 -4.20
N LEU A 239 -24.17 -1.12 -3.95
CA LEU A 239 -23.36 -1.87 -4.92
C LEU A 239 -23.91 -3.29 -4.99
N ASP A 240 -24.77 -3.57 -5.96
CA ASP A 240 -25.28 -4.91 -6.28
C ASP A 240 -24.18 -5.72 -7.00
N ILE A 241 -23.02 -5.87 -6.35
CA ILE A 241 -21.91 -6.68 -6.85
C ILE A 241 -22.29 -8.12 -6.55
N GLY A 242 -22.67 -8.86 -7.59
CA GLY A 242 -23.23 -10.20 -7.46
C GLY A 242 -22.41 -11.18 -6.62
N SER A 243 -23.15 -12.01 -5.87
CA SER A 243 -22.91 -13.34 -5.25
C SER A 243 -21.54 -14.05 -5.36
N ILE A 244 -20.72 -13.83 -6.39
CA ILE A 244 -19.45 -14.53 -6.59
C ILE A 244 -18.34 -13.93 -5.69
N VAL A 245 -18.32 -12.62 -5.47
CA VAL A 245 -17.32 -11.94 -4.60
C VAL A 245 -17.61 -12.22 -3.11
N ASP A 246 -18.89 -12.19 -2.72
CA ASP A 246 -19.36 -12.45 -1.35
C ASP A 246 -19.03 -13.86 -0.84
N ASN A 247 -19.04 -14.86 -1.73
CA ASN A 247 -18.83 -16.26 -1.34
C ASN A 247 -17.34 -16.64 -1.16
N PHE A 248 -16.39 -15.85 -1.68
CA PHE A 248 -14.96 -16.23 -1.69
C PHE A 248 -14.03 -15.27 -0.91
N LEU A 249 -14.32 -13.97 -0.84
CA LEU A 249 -13.39 -12.99 -0.23
C LEU A 249 -13.94 -12.28 1.01
N GLY A 250 -15.25 -12.34 1.26
CA GLY A 250 -15.87 -11.39 2.17
C GLY A 250 -15.64 -9.94 1.71
N ASN A 251 -15.99 -8.98 2.55
CA ASN A 251 -15.92 -7.53 2.26
C ASN A 251 -14.46 -6.98 2.27
N ASP A 252 -13.51 -7.59 1.56
CA ASP A 252 -12.10 -7.17 1.46
C ASP A 252 -11.87 -6.20 0.28
N TYR A 253 -12.46 -5.01 0.37
CA TYR A 253 -12.37 -3.96 -0.64
C TYR A 253 -10.96 -3.37 -0.70
N ALA A 254 -10.36 -3.10 0.45
CA ALA A 254 -9.02 -2.54 0.53
C ALA A 254 -7.97 -3.51 -0.05
N GLY A 255 -8.08 -4.81 0.25
CA GLY A 255 -7.24 -5.86 -0.33
C GLY A 255 -7.41 -5.95 -1.84
N THR A 256 -8.65 -5.88 -2.34
CA THR A 256 -8.93 -5.83 -3.80
C THR A 256 -8.22 -4.65 -4.47
N PHE A 257 -8.39 -3.42 -3.96
CA PHE A 257 -7.76 -2.23 -4.54
C PHE A 257 -6.23 -2.27 -4.45
N SER A 258 -5.66 -2.92 -3.43
CA SER A 258 -4.21 -3.07 -3.29
C SER A 258 -3.58 -3.73 -4.52
N THR A 259 -4.26 -4.72 -5.11
CA THR A 259 -3.80 -5.47 -6.29
C THR A 259 -3.62 -4.62 -7.55
N PHE A 260 -4.11 -3.38 -7.55
CA PHE A 260 -3.90 -2.45 -8.64
C PHE A 260 -2.48 -1.83 -8.65
N GLY A 261 -1.63 -2.14 -7.68
CA GLY A 261 -0.24 -1.71 -7.69
C GLY A 261 -0.04 -0.18 -7.72
N LEU A 262 1.19 0.21 -8.01
CA LEU A 262 1.72 1.54 -7.76
C LEU A 262 1.13 2.62 -8.66
N ASP A 263 0.93 2.33 -9.95
CA ASP A 263 0.48 3.34 -10.90
C ASP A 263 -0.95 3.82 -10.60
N HIS A 264 -1.86 2.91 -10.25
CA HIS A 264 -3.21 3.30 -9.85
C HIS A 264 -3.20 4.02 -8.51
N LEU A 265 -2.49 3.47 -7.52
CA LEU A 265 -2.36 4.10 -6.21
C LEU A 265 -1.91 5.56 -6.34
N LYS A 266 -0.92 5.82 -7.21
CA LYS A 266 -0.46 7.19 -7.49
C LYS A 266 -1.53 8.05 -8.12
N ASP A 267 -2.36 7.51 -9.01
CA ASP A 267 -3.47 8.25 -9.61
C ASP A 267 -4.56 8.60 -8.59
N PHE A 268 -4.82 7.75 -7.59
CA PHE A 268 -5.71 8.09 -6.47
C PHE A 268 -5.07 9.10 -5.52
N LEU A 269 -3.77 9.00 -5.26
CA LEU A 269 -3.02 9.93 -4.40
C LEU A 269 -2.73 11.30 -5.06
N ARG A 270 -3.12 11.49 -6.33
CA ARG A 270 -3.10 12.80 -7.03
C ARG A 270 -4.29 13.70 -6.68
N TYR A 271 -5.23 13.28 -5.87
CA TYR A 271 -6.33 14.16 -5.47
C TYR A 271 -5.92 14.93 -4.21
N ASP A 272 -6.14 16.24 -4.21
CA ASP A 272 -5.92 17.08 -3.04
C ASP A 272 -7.05 16.85 -2.03
N MET A 273 -6.73 16.03 -1.03
CA MET A 273 -7.65 15.68 0.04
C MET A 273 -8.06 16.87 0.90
N ALA A 274 -7.38 18.03 0.82
CA ALA A 274 -7.84 19.26 1.48
C ALA A 274 -9.12 19.82 0.83
N ARG A 275 -9.31 19.58 -0.46
CA ARG A 275 -10.40 20.16 -1.27
C ARG A 275 -11.61 19.23 -1.32
N SER A 276 -12.76 19.69 -0.84
CA SER A 276 -13.98 18.88 -0.82
C SER A 276 -14.45 18.41 -2.20
N ASN A 277 -14.31 19.25 -3.22
CA ASN A 277 -14.67 18.90 -4.60
C ASN A 277 -13.77 17.78 -5.18
N GLU A 278 -12.48 17.76 -4.80
CA GLU A 278 -11.58 16.68 -5.23
C GLU A 278 -11.82 15.39 -4.47
N ARG A 279 -12.15 15.47 -3.17
CA ARG A 279 -12.63 14.31 -2.40
C ARG A 279 -13.89 13.70 -2.99
N GLU A 280 -14.86 14.53 -3.37
CA GLU A 280 -16.10 14.05 -3.99
C GLU A 280 -15.84 13.43 -5.38
N ALA A 281 -14.99 14.05 -6.21
CA ALA A 281 -14.59 13.47 -7.49
C ALA A 281 -13.89 12.12 -7.31
N LEU A 282 -13.04 11.99 -6.29
CA LEU A 282 -12.38 10.73 -5.96
C LEU A 282 -13.37 9.68 -5.44
N ARG A 283 -14.32 10.08 -4.59
CA ARG A 283 -15.39 9.21 -4.09
C ARG A 283 -16.20 8.61 -5.24
N LEU A 284 -16.60 9.45 -6.19
CA LEU A 284 -17.31 9.00 -7.40
C LEU A 284 -16.44 8.07 -8.26
N LYS A 285 -15.14 8.36 -8.39
CA LYS A 285 -14.21 7.48 -9.10
C LYS A 285 -14.11 6.11 -8.42
N VAL A 286 -13.93 6.06 -7.11
CA VAL A 286 -13.93 4.79 -6.33
C VAL A 286 -15.23 4.02 -6.56
N GLN A 287 -16.38 4.70 -6.50
CA GLN A 287 -17.68 4.07 -6.71
C GLN A 287 -17.81 3.49 -8.13
N GLN A 288 -17.42 4.24 -9.16
CA GLN A 288 -17.39 3.76 -10.55
C GLN A 288 -16.50 2.52 -10.72
N PHE A 289 -15.36 2.46 -10.03
CA PHE A 289 -14.51 1.27 -10.04
C PHE A 289 -15.21 0.07 -9.41
N CYS A 290 -15.92 0.26 -8.28
CA CYS A 290 -16.69 -0.80 -7.63
C CYS A 290 -17.89 -1.27 -8.48
N ASP A 291 -18.53 -0.35 -9.22
CA ASP A 291 -19.67 -0.64 -10.11
C ASP A 291 -19.27 -1.34 -11.42
N SER A 292 -17.97 -1.36 -11.73
CA SER A 292 -17.45 -1.89 -12.99
C SER A 292 -17.15 -3.39 -12.93
N ASP A 293 -17.26 -4.09 -14.07
CA ASP A 293 -16.94 -5.52 -14.24
C ASP A 293 -15.44 -5.87 -14.03
N TYR A 294 -14.65 -5.01 -13.39
CA TYR A 294 -13.24 -5.24 -13.06
C TYR A 294 -13.04 -6.14 -11.83
N GLY A 295 -14.11 -6.45 -11.09
CA GLY A 295 -14.10 -7.35 -9.92
C GLY A 295 -13.46 -8.74 -10.13
N PRO A 296 -13.64 -9.43 -11.27
CA PRO A 296 -13.08 -10.77 -11.50
C PRO A 296 -11.55 -10.80 -11.60
N LEU A 297 -10.90 -9.72 -12.09
CA LEU A 297 -9.45 -9.64 -12.21
C LEU A 297 -8.77 -9.53 -10.83
N ALA A 298 -9.36 -8.78 -9.90
CA ALA A 298 -8.81 -8.62 -8.55
C ALA A 298 -8.92 -9.89 -7.70
N VAL A 299 -9.99 -10.66 -7.87
CA VAL A 299 -10.17 -11.98 -7.23
C VAL A 299 -9.10 -12.96 -7.71
N ASP A 300 -8.83 -13.01 -9.02
CA ASP A 300 -7.79 -13.88 -9.59
C ASP A 300 -6.37 -13.45 -9.16
N VAL A 301 -6.11 -12.14 -9.01
CA VAL A 301 -4.85 -11.63 -8.43
C VAL A 301 -4.68 -12.05 -6.97
N TYR A 302 -5.71 -11.89 -6.13
CA TYR A 302 -5.66 -12.29 -4.71
C TYR A 302 -5.49 -13.81 -4.55
N VAL A 303 -6.19 -14.59 -5.37
CA VAL A 303 -6.10 -16.05 -5.41
C VAL A 303 -4.72 -16.51 -5.93
N LYS A 304 -4.18 -15.89 -6.99
CA LYS A 304 -2.82 -16.18 -7.49
C LYS A 304 -1.74 -15.75 -6.51
N LEU A 305 -1.90 -14.62 -5.82
CA LEU A 305 -1.03 -14.21 -4.70
C LEU A 305 -1.08 -15.27 -3.60
N SER A 306 -2.27 -15.76 -3.24
CA SER A 306 -2.46 -16.79 -2.21
C SER A 306 -1.91 -18.17 -2.59
N PHE A 307 -1.94 -18.57 -3.88
CA PHE A 307 -1.47 -19.88 -4.35
C PHE A 307 0.01 -19.92 -4.75
N THR A 308 0.59 -18.81 -5.21
CA THR A 308 2.05 -18.72 -5.47
C THR A 308 2.85 -18.90 -4.17
N ILE A 309 2.18 -18.68 -3.03
CA ILE A 309 2.63 -18.83 -1.65
C ILE A 309 2.68 -20.31 -1.17
N ASP A 310 2.32 -21.33 -1.94
CA ASP A 310 2.40 -22.73 -1.44
C ASP A 310 3.74 -23.46 -1.71
N ARG A 311 4.71 -22.82 -2.37
CA ARG A 311 6.05 -23.40 -2.64
C ARG A 311 7.10 -22.88 -1.64
N ILE A 312 7.20 -23.52 -0.48
CA ILE A 312 8.12 -23.12 0.61
C ILE A 312 9.28 -24.12 0.71
N GLU A 313 10.51 -23.62 0.77
CA GLU A 313 11.60 -24.30 1.49
C GLU A 313 11.83 -23.62 2.84
N ASP A 314 12.27 -24.43 3.80
CA ASP A 314 12.45 -24.04 5.20
C ASP A 314 13.66 -23.10 5.36
N HIS A 315 13.46 -22.04 6.14
CA HIS A 315 14.43 -21.03 6.61
C HIS A 315 15.44 -20.45 5.59
N GLY A 316 15.04 -19.35 4.93
CA GLY A 316 15.99 -18.39 4.36
C GLY A 316 16.70 -17.58 5.46
N PRO A 317 17.98 -17.20 5.30
CA PRO A 317 18.84 -16.75 6.40
C PRO A 317 18.63 -15.29 6.87
N GLU A 318 17.55 -14.61 6.48
CA GLU A 318 17.45 -13.16 6.67
C GLU A 318 16.07 -12.66 7.14
N SER A 319 15.74 -12.75 8.44
CA SER A 319 15.10 -11.64 9.16
C SER A 319 15.24 -11.77 10.67
N PHE A 320 16.02 -10.85 11.25
CA PHE A 320 16.43 -10.93 12.65
C PHE A 320 15.33 -10.50 13.62
N MET A 321 14.40 -9.62 13.25
CA MET A 321 13.32 -9.19 14.16
C MET A 321 12.07 -10.08 14.05
N TYR A 322 11.66 -10.46 12.85
CA TYR A 322 10.47 -11.30 12.65
C TYR A 322 10.62 -12.70 13.26
N GLU A 323 11.80 -13.31 13.15
CA GLU A 323 12.10 -14.60 13.77
C GLU A 323 12.22 -14.50 15.30
N GLN A 324 12.80 -13.42 15.81
CA GLN A 324 12.98 -13.19 17.26
C GLN A 324 11.64 -13.05 18.00
N VAL A 325 10.59 -12.53 17.34
CA VAL A 325 9.29 -12.29 17.98
C VAL A 325 8.44 -13.57 18.07
N SER A 326 8.91 -14.73 17.57
CA SER A 326 8.21 -16.03 17.61
C SER A 326 6.71 -15.87 17.35
N VAL A 327 6.40 -15.25 16.22
CA VAL A 327 5.02 -14.92 15.88
C VAL A 327 4.30 -16.21 15.50
N ASP A 328 3.54 -16.76 16.43
CA ASP A 328 2.52 -17.74 16.07
C ASP A 328 1.47 -17.04 15.18
N MET A 329 1.56 -17.32 13.88
CA MET A 329 0.73 -16.74 12.82
C MET A 329 -0.62 -17.43 12.68
N SER A 330 -1.02 -18.26 13.66
CA SER A 330 -2.35 -18.88 13.73
C SER A 330 -3.49 -17.85 13.80
N SER A 331 -3.22 -16.66 14.33
CA SER A 331 -4.18 -15.55 14.44
C SER A 331 -4.07 -14.55 13.30
N LYS A 332 -5.17 -14.35 12.55
CA LYS A 332 -5.27 -13.33 11.48
C LYS A 332 -5.00 -11.92 12.02
N LEU A 333 -5.49 -11.59 13.22
CA LEU A 333 -5.31 -10.27 13.82
C LEU A 333 -3.84 -10.03 14.19
N ARG A 334 -3.16 -11.02 14.77
CA ARG A 334 -1.73 -10.89 15.10
C ARG A 334 -0.89 -10.70 13.84
N ARG A 335 -1.15 -11.48 12.79
CA ARG A 335 -0.52 -11.31 11.47
C ARG A 335 -0.71 -9.88 10.94
N ASN A 336 -1.94 -9.39 10.93
CA ASN A 336 -2.27 -8.05 10.45
C ASN A 336 -1.54 -6.94 11.24
N VAL A 337 -1.39 -7.11 12.56
CA VAL A 337 -0.57 -6.21 13.41
C VAL A 337 0.90 -6.29 13.01
N CYS A 338 1.47 -7.50 12.88
CA CYS A 338 2.87 -7.68 12.50
C CYS A 338 3.18 -7.00 11.17
N GLN A 339 2.26 -7.15 10.21
CA GLN A 339 2.34 -6.52 8.90
C GLN A 339 2.27 -5.01 9.02
N GLN A 340 1.26 -4.42 9.68
CA GLN A 340 1.27 -2.96 9.90
C GLN A 340 2.46 -2.46 10.71
N ARG A 341 3.06 -3.30 11.55
CA ARG A 341 4.30 -2.93 12.24
C ARG A 341 5.54 -3.11 11.38
N ALA A 342 5.48 -3.71 10.20
CA ALA A 342 6.63 -3.86 9.28
C ALA A 342 7.84 -4.61 9.89
N TRP A 343 7.62 -5.49 10.87
CA TRP A 343 8.70 -6.15 11.63
C TRP A 343 9.69 -6.93 10.76
N VAL A 344 9.20 -7.51 9.67
CA VAL A 344 10.02 -8.32 8.75
C VAL A 344 11.20 -7.55 8.14
N PHE A 345 11.09 -6.22 8.06
CA PHE A 345 12.10 -5.39 7.41
C PHE A 345 13.25 -4.97 8.31
N PHE A 346 13.02 -4.88 9.63
CA PHE A 346 13.98 -4.29 10.57
C PHE A 346 14.94 -5.32 11.15
N ASP A 347 16.17 -4.88 11.43
CA ASP A 347 17.19 -5.71 12.08
C ASP A 347 16.96 -5.84 13.60
N ASN A 348 16.30 -4.84 14.20
CA ASN A 348 16.02 -4.75 15.64
C ASN A 348 14.88 -3.74 15.92
N ASP A 349 14.51 -3.61 17.19
CA ASP A 349 13.40 -2.80 17.68
C ASP A 349 13.70 -1.30 17.85
N ARG A 350 14.88 -0.82 17.42
CA ARG A 350 15.37 0.55 17.73
C ARG A 350 14.49 1.71 17.30
N PHE A 351 13.54 1.46 16.40
CA PHE A 351 12.61 2.48 15.92
C PHE A 351 11.27 2.46 16.64
N TYR A 352 10.95 1.40 17.37
CA TYR A 352 9.72 1.34 18.14
C TYR A 352 9.88 2.12 19.45
N PRO A 353 8.84 2.84 19.88
CA PRO A 353 8.84 3.44 21.21
C PRO A 353 8.91 2.35 22.28
N GLU A 354 9.27 2.72 23.51
CA GLU A 354 9.25 1.76 24.62
C GLU A 354 7.86 1.13 24.77
N ASP A 355 7.84 -0.20 24.94
CA ASP A 355 6.61 -0.95 25.13
C ASP A 355 5.83 -0.44 26.34
N SER A 356 4.54 -0.20 26.14
CA SER A 356 3.61 0.09 27.22
C SER A 356 2.66 -1.09 27.45
N THR A 357 2.15 -1.23 28.67
CA THR A 357 1.15 -2.26 29.00
C THR A 357 -0.19 -2.01 28.31
N GLU A 358 -0.50 -0.75 27.99
CA GLU A 358 -1.75 -0.36 27.33
C GLU A 358 -1.69 -0.58 25.81
N ARG A 359 -0.52 -0.37 25.21
CA ARG A 359 -0.25 -0.53 23.78
C ARG A 359 1.14 -1.14 23.60
N PRO A 360 1.29 -2.46 23.78
CA PRO A 360 2.54 -3.13 23.49
C PRO A 360 2.84 -3.02 22.00
N ASN A 361 4.09 -2.75 21.61
CA ASN A 361 4.45 -2.89 20.21
C ASN A 361 4.33 -4.36 19.81
N PHE A 362 4.75 -5.27 20.69
CA PHE A 362 4.72 -6.74 20.53
C PHE A 362 3.59 -7.40 21.35
N PRO A 363 2.32 -7.26 20.96
CA PRO A 363 1.22 -7.87 21.71
C PRO A 363 1.30 -9.40 21.69
N SER A 364 1.00 -10.01 22.83
CA SER A 364 0.75 -11.45 22.90
C SER A 364 -0.62 -11.80 22.31
N GLU A 365 -0.81 -13.05 21.88
CA GLU A 365 -2.12 -13.50 21.40
C GLU A 365 -3.21 -13.34 22.47
N ALA A 366 -2.88 -13.68 23.72
CA ALA A 366 -3.80 -13.50 24.85
C ALA A 366 -4.20 -12.03 25.06
N PHE A 367 -3.27 -11.09 24.84
CA PHE A 367 -3.57 -9.65 24.89
C PHE A 367 -4.57 -9.27 23.80
N LEU A 368 -4.31 -9.66 22.55
CA LEU A 368 -5.19 -9.36 21.41
C LEU A 368 -6.59 -9.96 21.60
N GLN A 369 -6.68 -11.21 22.05
CA GLN A 369 -7.97 -11.88 22.30
C GLN A 369 -8.77 -11.22 23.42
N ASN A 370 -8.10 -10.76 24.48
CA ASN A 370 -8.74 -10.02 25.56
C ASN A 370 -9.28 -8.67 25.06
N GLU A 371 -8.49 -7.93 24.27
CA GLU A 371 -8.93 -6.67 23.68
C GLU A 371 -10.12 -6.85 22.71
N VAL A 372 -10.09 -7.88 21.86
CA VAL A 372 -11.23 -8.25 21.01
C VAL A 372 -12.48 -8.53 21.85
N SER A 373 -12.34 -9.27 22.95
CA SER A 373 -13.46 -9.67 23.83
C SER A 373 -14.08 -8.48 24.57
N LYS A 374 -13.27 -7.64 25.22
CA LYS A 374 -13.72 -6.39 25.88
C LYS A 374 -14.46 -5.46 24.92
N GLN A 375 -14.15 -5.57 23.64
CA GLN A 375 -14.54 -4.62 22.64
C GLN A 375 -15.69 -5.12 21.75
N ALA A 376 -15.89 -6.44 21.64
CA ALA A 376 -17.09 -7.06 21.06
C ALA A 376 -18.36 -6.62 21.80
N GLU A 377 -18.28 -6.46 23.12
CA GLU A 377 -19.35 -5.89 23.96
C GLU A 377 -19.70 -4.44 23.57
N ASN A 378 -18.71 -3.68 23.10
CA ASN A 378 -18.88 -2.29 22.63
C ASN A 378 -19.32 -2.20 21.15
N ARG A 379 -18.87 -3.14 20.30
CA ARG A 379 -19.19 -3.21 18.86
C ARG A 379 -20.69 -3.36 18.59
N ILE A 380 -21.43 -4.14 19.39
CA ILE A 380 -22.89 -4.29 19.26
C ILE A 380 -23.61 -2.94 19.37
N ARG A 381 -23.15 -2.08 20.30
CA ARG A 381 -23.68 -0.74 20.49
C ARG A 381 -23.37 0.19 19.31
N PHE A 382 -22.23 -0.04 18.67
CA PHE A 382 -21.67 0.81 17.63
C PHE A 382 -22.19 0.52 16.21
N TYR A 383 -22.33 -0.76 15.83
CA TYR A 383 -23.01 -1.11 14.56
C TYR A 383 -24.48 -0.69 14.57
N GLY A 384 -25.13 -0.70 15.74
CA GLY A 384 -26.45 -0.08 15.94
C GLY A 384 -26.46 1.42 15.64
N LEU A 385 -25.40 2.16 16.01
CA LEU A 385 -25.24 3.59 15.70
C LEU A 385 -24.95 3.84 14.20
N LYS A 386 -24.16 2.99 13.53
CA LYS A 386 -23.93 3.06 12.07
C LYS A 386 -25.22 2.82 11.29
N GLN A 387 -26.03 1.81 11.68
CA GLN A 387 -27.33 1.52 11.06
C GLN A 387 -28.39 2.60 11.35
N MET A 388 -28.48 3.13 12.57
CA MET A 388 -29.45 4.19 12.89
C MET A 388 -29.16 5.49 12.13
N ARG A 389 -27.89 5.82 11.88
CA ARG A 389 -27.50 7.05 11.17
C ARG A 389 -27.62 6.92 9.65
N SER A 390 -27.35 5.76 9.07
CA SER A 390 -27.64 5.51 7.64
C SER A 390 -29.15 5.58 7.35
N LEU A 391 -30.00 5.15 8.30
CA LEU A 391 -31.45 5.33 8.22
C LEU A 391 -31.89 6.80 8.33
N GLN A 392 -31.19 7.62 9.14
CA GLN A 392 -31.45 9.06 9.23
C GLN A 392 -31.10 9.81 7.92
N ARG A 393 -30.04 9.41 7.21
CA ARG A 393 -29.68 9.98 5.88
C ARG A 393 -30.79 9.76 4.85
N ARG A 394 -31.34 8.53 4.78
CA ARG A 394 -32.47 8.18 3.89
C ARG A 394 -33.76 8.96 4.19
N SER A 395 -33.97 9.32 5.46
CA SER A 395 -35.07 10.18 5.89
C SER A 395 -34.85 11.66 5.53
N GLY A 396 -33.61 12.12 5.48
CA GLY A 396 -33.24 13.48 5.08
C GLY A 396 -33.33 13.70 3.58
N GLU A 397 -32.85 12.76 2.77
CA GLU A 397 -32.89 12.84 1.30
C GLU A 397 -34.32 12.77 0.74
N LYS A 398 -35.20 11.95 1.33
CA LYS A 398 -36.63 11.92 0.94
C LYS A 398 -37.35 13.26 1.17
N LYS A 399 -36.98 14.01 2.21
CA LYS A 399 -37.60 15.33 2.50
C LYS A 399 -37.20 16.44 1.52
N VAL A 400 -36.10 16.26 0.78
CA VAL A 400 -35.66 17.23 -0.24
C VAL A 400 -36.35 16.95 -1.58
N VAL A 401 -36.72 15.69 -1.86
CA VAL A 401 -37.44 15.31 -3.07
C VAL A 401 -38.95 15.62 -2.99
N ASP A 402 -39.54 15.61 -1.80
CA ASP A 402 -40.97 15.94 -1.59
C ASP A 402 -41.26 17.47 -1.53
N ASN A 403 -40.25 18.32 -1.72
CA ASN A 403 -40.37 19.79 -1.65
C ASN A 403 -39.88 20.52 -2.93
N ILE A 404 -39.88 19.83 -4.08
CA ILE A 404 -39.66 20.44 -5.40
C ILE A 404 -40.95 20.39 -6.22
#